data_AF-A0A6G6K2A8-F1
#
_entry.id   AF-A0A6G6K2A8-F1
#
_cell.length_a   1.000
_cell.length_b   1.000
_cell.length_c   1.000
_cell.angle_alpha   90.00
_cell.angle_beta   90.00
_cell.angle_gamma   90.00
#
_symmetry.space_group_name_H-M   'P 1'
#
loop_
_entity.id
_entity.type
_entity.pdbx_description
1 polymer ?
#
loop_
_entity_poly.entity_id
_entity_poly.type
_entity_poly.pdbx_seq_one_letter_code
_entity_poly.pdbx_strand_id
1 'polypeptide(L)'
;MRHQGSQVFFCTVRCISYDVLCFDFPTEMTNHVPPFLLQLLERELASGERVIWQAMPVPASRVKASLSAFLQGILLFAFATFWTMGVWPNWGGIFMGGMFMLFTGNIVLSPFWAWWEARRTIYVITDRRALLIEARYRKRTIQSFTGERLATVIRREDKHGHGEIIFEREASKGSKGRSVYRDIGFFGLDDAKSVEALLRQTHAGAFQV
;
A
#
# COMPACT_ATOMS: atom_id res chain seq x y z
N MET A 1 56.26 29.95 2.32
CA MET A 1 55.82 29.00 3.37
C MET A 1 54.33 28.75 3.13
N ARG A 2 53.99 27.65 2.44
CA ARG A 2 53.44 26.38 2.97
C ARG A 2 51.97 26.46 3.45
N HIS A 3 51.13 25.74 2.70
CA HIS A 3 49.96 24.91 3.08
C HIS A 3 48.71 25.61 3.64
N GLN A 4 47.45 25.21 3.44
CA GLN A 4 46.71 24.09 2.80
C GLN A 4 45.22 24.59 2.81
N GLY A 5 44.30 24.37 1.88
CA GLY A 5 44.12 23.25 0.96
C GLY A 5 43.17 22.19 1.53
N SER A 6 41.85 22.46 1.61
CA SER A 6 40.79 21.46 1.85
C SER A 6 39.66 21.77 0.84
N GLN A 7 39.65 21.20 -0.37
CA GLN A 7 39.20 19.84 -0.74
C GLN A 7 37.77 19.54 -0.28
N VAL A 8 36.81 20.27 -0.86
CA VAL A 8 35.42 19.81 -0.94
C VAL A 8 35.39 18.76 -2.06
N PHE A 9 35.18 17.51 -1.67
CA PHE A 9 35.09 16.38 -2.57
C PHE A 9 33.94 16.57 -3.57
N PHE A 10 34.32 16.65 -4.84
CA PHE A 10 33.47 16.36 -5.98
C PHE A 10 32.77 15.01 -5.79
N CYS A 11 31.44 15.00 -5.67
CA CYS A 11 30.65 13.85 -6.10
C CYS A 11 30.23 14.12 -7.55
N THR A 12 31.16 13.88 -8.46
CA THR A 12 30.92 13.84 -9.89
C THR A 12 29.98 12.67 -10.17
N VAL A 13 28.68 12.94 -10.23
CA VAL A 13 27.72 12.03 -10.83
C VAL A 13 28.08 11.96 -12.32
N ARG A 14 28.84 10.94 -12.67
CA ARG A 14 29.20 10.62 -14.05
C ARG A 14 27.90 10.13 -14.71
N CYS A 15 27.19 11.04 -15.37
CA CYS A 15 26.13 10.72 -16.31
C CYS A 15 26.68 9.75 -17.35
N ILE A 16 26.32 8.48 -17.23
CA ILE A 16 26.50 7.50 -18.30
C ILE A 16 25.31 7.70 -19.24
N SER A 17 25.67 8.13 -20.44
CA SER A 17 24.81 8.48 -21.57
C SER A 17 23.91 7.31 -21.99
N TYR A 18 22.62 7.41 -21.70
CA TYR A 18 21.51 6.90 -22.52
C TYR A 18 20.36 7.90 -22.37
N ASP A 19 19.78 8.32 -23.49
CA ASP A 19 18.63 9.22 -23.60
C ASP A 19 17.44 8.77 -22.73
N VAL A 20 17.44 9.16 -21.45
CA VAL A 20 16.27 9.08 -20.59
C VAL A 20 15.86 10.51 -20.34
N LEU A 21 14.79 10.92 -21.00
CA LEU A 21 14.02 12.12 -20.68
C LEU A 21 13.98 12.27 -19.16
N CYS A 22 14.53 13.38 -18.65
CA CYS A 22 14.37 13.78 -17.27
C CYS A 22 12.87 13.98 -17.02
N PHE A 23 12.21 12.92 -16.58
CA PHE A 23 10.96 13.06 -15.87
C PHE A 23 11.37 13.70 -14.54
N ASP A 24 11.17 15.01 -14.44
CA ASP A 24 11.17 15.72 -13.17
C ASP A 24 10.04 15.11 -12.33
N PHE A 25 10.34 13.99 -11.70
CA PHE A 25 9.51 13.49 -10.61
C PHE A 25 9.60 14.56 -9.52
N PRO A 26 8.48 15.13 -9.06
CA PRO A 26 8.50 16.00 -7.92
C PRO A 26 9.19 15.23 -6.79
N THR A 27 10.39 15.67 -6.41
CA THR A 27 11.22 15.11 -5.35
C THR A 27 10.61 15.37 -3.96
N GLU A 28 9.36 15.81 -3.93
CA GLU A 28 8.68 16.39 -2.78
C GLU A 28 7.62 15.47 -2.19
N MET A 29 7.76 14.15 -2.33
CA MET A 29 7.11 13.20 -1.42
C MET A 29 8.05 12.06 -1.08
N THR A 30 9.22 12.40 -0.54
CA THR A 30 9.87 11.55 0.47
C THR A 30 8.97 11.51 1.71
N ASN A 31 7.80 10.88 1.57
CA ASN A 31 7.05 10.37 2.71
C ASN A 31 8.06 9.61 3.54
N HIS A 32 8.38 10.12 4.72
CA HIS A 32 9.42 9.62 5.59
C HIS A 32 9.14 8.13 5.82
N VAL A 33 9.78 7.28 5.01
CA VAL A 33 9.54 5.84 5.09
C VAL A 33 10.02 5.44 6.47
N PRO A 34 9.17 4.83 7.31
CA PRO A 34 9.56 4.39 8.63
C PRO A 34 10.80 3.49 8.52
N PRO A 35 11.81 3.69 9.39
CA PRO A 35 13.07 2.97 9.29
C PRO A 35 12.90 1.45 9.36
N PHE A 36 11.85 0.95 10.03
CA PHE A 36 11.55 -0.48 10.07
C PHE A 36 11.16 -1.07 8.70
N LEU A 37 10.55 -0.28 7.80
CA LEU A 37 10.22 -0.72 6.44
C LEU A 37 11.45 -0.70 5.54
N LEU A 38 12.33 0.28 5.69
CA LEU A 38 13.61 0.32 4.98
C LEU A 38 14.49 -0.88 5.35
N GLN A 39 14.61 -1.17 6.66
CA GLN A 39 15.34 -2.36 7.11
C GLN A 39 14.73 -3.67 6.60
N LEU A 40 13.41 -3.72 6.43
CA LEU A 40 12.74 -4.89 5.86
C LEU A 40 13.02 -4.99 4.36
N LEU A 41 12.94 -3.87 3.63
CA LEU A 41 13.26 -3.81 2.21
C LEU A 41 14.71 -4.23 1.95
N GLU A 42 15.68 -3.67 2.69
CA GLU A 42 17.11 -3.99 2.54
C GLU A 42 17.41 -5.48 2.74
N ARG A 43 16.66 -6.16 3.62
CA ARG A 43 16.81 -7.61 3.83
C ARG A 43 16.27 -8.46 2.69
N GLU A 44 15.30 -7.94 1.94
CA GLU A 44 14.64 -8.64 0.83
C GLU A 44 15.28 -8.36 -0.53
N LEU A 45 16.04 -7.27 -0.65
CA LEU A 45 16.82 -6.96 -1.84
C LEU A 45 17.95 -7.98 -1.99
N ALA A 46 18.03 -8.62 -3.16
CA ALA A 46 19.15 -9.50 -3.45
C ALA A 46 20.43 -8.68 -3.75
N SER A 47 21.59 -9.32 -3.63
CA SER A 47 22.88 -8.65 -3.86
C SER A 47 22.91 -7.99 -5.25
N GLY A 48 23.20 -6.69 -5.30
CA GLY A 48 23.25 -5.88 -6.52
C GLY A 48 21.90 -5.38 -7.04
N GLU A 49 20.77 -5.70 -6.39
CA GLU A 49 19.45 -5.16 -6.76
C GLU A 49 19.40 -3.66 -6.51
N ARG A 50 18.86 -2.90 -7.47
CA ARG A 50 18.72 -1.45 -7.33
C ARG A 50 17.26 -1.07 -7.26
N VAL A 51 16.93 -0.26 -6.25
CA VAL A 51 15.61 0.36 -6.15
C VAL A 51 15.55 1.50 -7.16
N ILE A 52 14.60 1.41 -8.09
CA ILE A 52 14.34 2.44 -9.10
C ILE A 52 13.30 3.42 -8.57
N TRP A 53 12.28 2.90 -7.88
CA TRP A 53 11.20 3.71 -7.33
C TRP A 53 10.61 3.09 -6.07
N GLN A 54 10.14 3.94 -5.16
CA GLN A 54 9.47 3.54 -3.94
C GLN A 54 8.38 4.54 -3.56
N ALA A 55 7.26 4.06 -3.06
CA ALA A 55 6.22 4.91 -2.48
C ALA A 55 5.38 4.18 -1.44
N MET A 56 4.59 4.96 -0.72
CA MET A 56 3.59 4.48 0.23
C MET A 56 2.19 4.71 -0.34
N PRO A 57 1.20 3.88 0.03
CA PRO A 57 -0.19 4.16 -0.30
C PRO A 57 -0.64 5.45 0.38
N VAL A 58 -1.37 6.28 -0.34
CA VAL A 58 -2.03 7.47 0.20
C VAL A 58 -3.05 7.03 1.26
N PRO A 59 -2.88 7.37 2.55
CA PRO A 59 -3.78 6.85 3.59
C PRO A 59 -5.24 7.27 3.39
N ALA A 60 -5.46 8.45 2.81
CA ALA A 60 -6.80 8.98 2.57
C ALA A 60 -7.62 8.11 1.61
N SER A 61 -7.03 7.52 0.57
CA SER A 61 -7.75 6.67 -0.38
C SER A 61 -8.23 5.37 0.30
N ARG A 62 -7.37 4.76 1.13
CA ARG A 62 -7.70 3.57 1.93
C ARG A 62 -8.77 3.85 2.98
N VAL A 63 -8.73 5.01 3.63
CA VAL A 63 -9.77 5.43 4.59
C VAL A 63 -11.11 5.65 3.89
N LYS A 64 -11.13 6.33 2.73
CA LYS A 64 -12.36 6.53 1.94
C LYS A 64 -13.01 5.20 1.56
N ALA A 65 -12.23 4.19 1.19
CA ALA A 65 -12.75 2.85 0.90
C ALA A 65 -13.45 2.20 2.11
N SER A 66 -13.04 2.52 3.34
CA SER A 66 -13.68 2.03 4.57
C SER A 66 -14.87 2.86 5.06
N LEU A 67 -15.14 4.02 4.46
CA LEU A 67 -16.11 4.99 4.97
C LEU A 67 -17.55 4.46 4.97
N SER A 68 -17.93 3.65 3.98
CA SER A 68 -19.25 3.01 3.93
C SER A 68 -19.48 2.08 5.13
N ALA A 69 -18.50 1.22 5.41
CA ALA A 69 -18.54 0.31 6.56
C ALA A 69 -18.58 1.09 7.88
N PHE A 70 -17.80 2.17 7.99
CA PHE A 70 -17.80 3.06 9.14
C PHE A 70 -19.16 3.68 9.44
N LEU A 71 -19.84 4.25 8.43
CA LEU A 71 -21.17 4.86 8.58
C LEU A 71 -22.21 3.83 9.03
N GLN A 72 -22.19 2.64 8.44
CA GLN A 72 -23.07 1.54 8.85
C GLN A 72 -22.76 1.08 10.28
N GLY A 73 -21.47 1.02 10.64
CA GLY A 73 -21.00 0.71 11.99
C GLY A 73 -21.54 1.70 13.02
N ILE A 74 -21.49 3.01 12.75
CA ILE A 74 -21.99 4.05 13.66
C ILE A 74 -23.49 3.85 13.92
N LEU A 75 -24.29 3.64 12.87
CA LEU A 75 -25.74 3.47 13.01
C LEU A 75 -26.07 2.26 13.89
N LEU A 76 -25.41 1.13 13.65
CA LEU A 76 -25.60 -0.09 14.43
C LEU A 76 -25.07 0.05 15.87
N PHE A 77 -23.97 0.76 16.07
CA PHE A 77 -23.41 1.03 17.40
C PHE A 77 -24.34 1.93 18.23
N ALA A 78 -24.91 2.96 17.61
CA ALA A 78 -25.90 3.82 18.24
C ALA A 78 -27.16 3.03 18.64
N PHE A 79 -27.65 2.15 17.75
CA PHE A 79 -28.77 1.26 18.04
C PHE A 79 -28.45 0.29 19.18
N ALA A 80 -27.27 -0.34 19.18
CA ALA A 80 -26.84 -1.25 20.25
C ALA A 80 -26.76 -0.51 21.60
N THR A 81 -26.30 0.74 21.59
CA THR A 81 -26.25 1.60 22.77
C THR A 81 -27.65 1.91 23.30
N PHE A 82 -28.54 2.35 22.43
CA PHE A 82 -29.93 2.62 22.77
C PHE A 82 -30.64 1.38 23.34
N TRP A 83 -30.48 0.22 22.68
CA TRP A 83 -31.07 -1.04 23.14
C TRP A 83 -30.58 -1.44 24.53
N THR A 84 -29.26 -1.37 24.77
CA THR A 84 -28.65 -1.75 26.05
C THR A 84 -29.17 -0.88 27.20
N MET A 85 -29.39 0.41 26.95
CA MET A 85 -29.98 1.33 27.93
C MET A 85 -31.47 0.99 28.19
N GLY A 86 -32.24 0.69 27.15
CA GLY A 86 -33.68 0.42 27.27
C GLY A 86 -34.03 -0.89 27.99
N VAL A 87 -33.11 -1.87 28.01
CA VAL A 87 -33.31 -3.16 28.69
C VAL A 87 -32.73 -3.19 30.10
N TRP A 88 -32.16 -2.10 30.62
CA TRP A 88 -31.62 -2.07 31.98
C TRP A 88 -32.71 -2.26 33.05
N PRO A 89 -32.50 -3.08 34.10
CA PRO A 89 -31.28 -3.82 34.47
C PRO A 89 -31.29 -5.30 34.03
N ASN A 90 -32.04 -5.69 32.99
CA ASN A 90 -32.10 -7.07 32.50
C ASN A 90 -30.73 -7.53 31.97
N TRP A 91 -30.06 -8.39 32.74
CA TRP A 91 -28.76 -8.97 32.41
C TRP A 91 -28.71 -9.66 31.05
N GLY A 92 -29.77 -10.34 30.63
CA GLY A 92 -29.83 -10.99 29.32
C GLY A 92 -29.83 -9.98 28.17
N GLY A 93 -30.56 -8.89 28.33
CA GLY A 93 -30.59 -7.78 27.37
C GLY A 93 -29.26 -7.04 27.30
N ILE A 94 -28.62 -6.81 28.45
CA ILE A 94 -27.29 -6.17 28.54
C ILE A 94 -26.23 -7.02 27.86
N PHE A 95 -26.25 -8.34 28.06
CA PHE A 95 -25.30 -9.25 27.41
C PHE A 95 -25.41 -9.21 25.87
N MET A 96 -26.64 -9.30 25.34
CA MET A 96 -26.91 -9.17 23.90
C MET A 96 -26.43 -7.82 23.37
N GLY A 97 -26.81 -6.72 24.03
CA GLY A 97 -26.43 -5.37 23.64
C GLY A 97 -24.91 -5.16 23.65
N GLY A 98 -24.23 -5.65 24.69
CA GLY A 98 -22.77 -5.62 24.80
C GLY A 98 -22.07 -6.40 23.68
N MET A 99 -22.60 -7.56 23.28
CA MET A 99 -22.04 -8.33 22.16
C MET A 99 -22.17 -7.56 20.83
N PHE A 100 -23.30 -6.89 20.60
CA PHE A 100 -23.48 -6.00 19.44
C PHE A 100 -22.54 -4.79 19.49
N MET A 101 -22.35 -4.16 20.66
CA MET A 101 -21.39 -3.06 20.82
C MET A 101 -19.96 -3.48 20.48
N LEU A 102 -19.52 -4.67 20.93
CA LEU A 102 -18.19 -5.18 20.62
C LEU A 102 -18.01 -5.42 19.12
N PHE A 103 -19.00 -6.06 18.49
CA PHE A 103 -18.95 -6.33 17.06
C PHE A 103 -18.95 -5.04 16.22
N THR A 104 -19.88 -4.14 16.50
CA THR A 104 -20.04 -2.88 15.76
C THR A 104 -18.91 -1.90 16.06
N GLY A 105 -18.37 -1.90 17.28
CA GLY A 105 -17.19 -1.12 17.65
C GLY A 105 -15.98 -1.45 16.78
N ASN A 106 -15.75 -2.72 16.46
CA ASN A 106 -14.69 -3.12 15.53
C ASN A 106 -14.88 -2.53 14.13
N ILE A 107 -16.13 -2.45 13.65
CA ILE A 107 -16.47 -1.86 12.34
C ILE A 107 -16.28 -0.34 12.38
N VAL A 108 -16.67 0.33 13.47
CA VAL A 108 -16.44 1.78 13.67
C VAL A 108 -14.94 2.12 13.71
N LEU A 109 -14.09 1.19 14.16
CA LEU A 109 -12.64 1.36 14.12
C LEU A 109 -12.02 1.08 12.73
N SER A 110 -12.78 0.67 11.72
CA SER A 110 -12.26 0.36 10.37
C SER A 110 -11.40 1.46 9.71
N PRO A 111 -11.73 2.77 9.75
CA PRO A 111 -10.86 3.79 9.15
C PRO A 111 -9.52 3.91 9.87
N PHE A 112 -9.49 3.71 11.18
CA PHE A 112 -8.24 3.70 11.96
C PHE A 112 -7.35 2.53 11.53
N TRP A 113 -7.93 1.35 11.35
CA TRP A 113 -7.21 0.18 10.85
C TRP A 113 -6.69 0.38 9.42
N ALA A 114 -7.50 0.94 8.53
CA ALA A 114 -7.11 1.21 7.14
C ALA A 114 -5.96 2.22 7.05
N TRP A 115 -6.01 3.28 7.86
CA TRP A 115 -4.93 4.26 7.97
C TRP A 115 -3.65 3.66 8.54
N TRP A 116 -3.76 2.84 9.58
CA TRP A 116 -2.62 2.16 10.20
C TRP A 116 -1.96 1.17 9.25
N GLU A 117 -2.75 0.42 8.48
CA GLU A 117 -2.26 -0.50 7.46
C GLU A 117 -1.53 0.24 6.34
N ALA A 118 -2.10 1.35 5.83
CA ALA A 118 -1.47 2.16 4.79
C ALA A 118 -0.05 2.61 5.18
N ARG A 119 0.16 3.01 6.44
CA ARG A 119 1.49 3.43 6.96
C ARG A 119 2.50 2.30 7.13
N ARG A 120 2.05 1.05 7.01
CA ARG A 120 2.88 -0.15 7.18
C ARG A 120 3.05 -0.92 5.87
N THR A 121 2.72 -0.27 4.75
CA THR A 121 2.87 -0.84 3.42
C THR A 121 3.81 0.04 2.62
N ILE A 122 4.74 -0.59 1.90
CA ILE A 122 5.62 0.08 0.95
C ILE A 122 5.58 -0.67 -0.38
N TYR A 123 5.47 0.11 -1.45
CA TYR A 123 5.55 -0.35 -2.84
C TYR A 123 6.92 0.02 -3.37
N VAL A 124 7.60 -0.95 -3.96
CA VAL A 124 8.96 -0.75 -4.48
C VAL A 124 9.05 -1.37 -5.86
N ILE A 125 9.67 -0.66 -6.78
CA ILE A 125 10.02 -1.15 -8.11
C ILE A 125 11.54 -1.21 -8.17
N THR A 126 12.06 -2.38 -8.50
CA THR A 126 13.49 -2.64 -8.69
C THR A 126 13.79 -2.89 -10.16
N ASP A 127 15.08 -2.96 -10.49
CA ASP A 127 15.57 -3.33 -11.83
C ASP A 127 15.14 -4.74 -12.27
N ARG A 128 14.76 -5.60 -11.33
CA ARG A 128 14.38 -7.00 -11.61
C ARG A 128 12.91 -7.31 -11.41
N ARG A 129 12.22 -6.61 -10.50
CA ARG A 129 10.85 -6.97 -10.07
C ARG A 129 10.12 -5.83 -9.38
N ALA A 130 8.81 -5.98 -9.23
CA ALA A 130 8.01 -5.16 -8.33
C ALA A 130 7.83 -5.89 -6.98
N LEU A 131 7.96 -5.15 -5.88
CA LEU A 131 7.81 -5.64 -4.51
C LEU A 131 6.68 -4.91 -3.79
N LEU A 132 5.81 -5.70 -3.16
CA LEU A 132 4.78 -5.25 -2.23
C LEU A 132 5.14 -5.78 -0.85
N ILE A 133 5.48 -4.88 0.07
CA ILE A 133 5.82 -5.24 1.45
C ILE A 133 4.75 -4.71 2.38
N GLU A 134 4.01 -5.62 3.02
CA GLU A 134 3.01 -5.33 4.04
C GLU A 134 3.53 -5.81 5.41
N ALA A 135 3.82 -4.87 6.31
CA ALA A 135 4.28 -5.14 7.66
C ALA A 135 3.13 -5.06 8.68
N ARG A 136 2.22 -6.03 8.63
CA ARG A 136 1.13 -6.15 9.62
C ARG A 136 1.70 -6.60 10.97
N TYR A 137 1.00 -6.24 12.06
CA TYR A 137 1.46 -6.39 13.45
C TYR A 137 2.33 -7.63 13.76
N ARG A 138 1.85 -8.84 13.43
CA ARG A 138 2.57 -10.12 13.61
C ARG A 138 2.88 -10.86 12.32
N LYS A 139 2.46 -10.34 11.16
CA LYS A 139 2.59 -11.02 9.87
C LYS A 139 3.23 -10.07 8.88
N ARG A 140 4.31 -10.54 8.26
CA ARG A 140 4.96 -9.84 7.16
C ARG A 140 4.54 -10.57 5.89
N THR A 141 3.95 -9.84 4.97
CA THR A 141 3.58 -10.36 3.66
C THR A 141 4.42 -9.63 2.65
N ILE A 142 5.23 -10.39 1.91
CA ILE A 142 6.17 -9.87 0.94
C ILE A 142 5.81 -10.56 -0.37
N GLN A 143 5.37 -9.78 -1.34
CA GLN A 143 4.96 -10.29 -2.63
C GLN A 143 5.89 -9.70 -3.69
N SER A 144 6.50 -10.59 -4.47
CA SER A 144 7.36 -10.23 -5.59
C SER A 144 6.67 -10.57 -6.89
N PHE A 145 6.59 -9.62 -7.80
CA PHE A 145 6.02 -9.79 -9.13
C PHE A 145 7.13 -9.71 -10.17
N THR A 146 7.28 -10.76 -10.98
CA THR A 146 8.27 -10.90 -12.07
C THR A 146 7.60 -11.45 -13.33
N GLY A 147 8.22 -11.21 -14.49
CA GLY A 147 7.86 -11.86 -15.76
C GLY A 147 6.40 -11.66 -16.16
N GLU A 148 5.68 -12.76 -16.41
CA GLU A 148 4.29 -12.78 -16.88
C GLU A 148 3.30 -12.04 -15.96
N ARG A 149 3.55 -12.03 -14.64
CA ARG A 149 2.72 -11.29 -13.67
C ARG A 149 2.83 -9.78 -13.83
N LEU A 150 3.92 -9.29 -14.41
CA LEU A 150 4.09 -7.88 -14.76
C LEU A 150 3.52 -7.57 -16.15
N ALA A 151 3.36 -8.57 -17.03
CA ALA A 151 2.80 -8.37 -18.36
C ALA A 151 1.29 -8.09 -18.32
N THR A 152 0.56 -8.71 -17.37
CA THR A 152 -0.89 -8.60 -17.26
C THR A 152 -1.30 -7.57 -16.19
N VAL A 153 -0.90 -6.31 -16.37
CA VAL A 153 -1.19 -5.23 -15.43
C VAL A 153 -2.50 -4.53 -15.78
N ILE A 154 -3.37 -4.35 -14.77
CA ILE A 154 -4.62 -3.58 -14.89
C ILE A 154 -4.47 -2.28 -14.10
N ARG A 155 -4.56 -1.14 -14.78
CA ARG A 155 -4.61 0.18 -14.14
C ARG A 155 -6.05 0.63 -13.91
N ARG A 156 -6.37 1.04 -12.68
CA ARG A 156 -7.60 1.76 -12.33
C ARG A 156 -7.20 3.15 -11.87
N GLU A 157 -7.82 4.18 -12.42
CA GLU A 157 -7.49 5.58 -12.13
C GLU A 157 -8.77 6.36 -11.86
N ASP A 158 -8.68 7.34 -10.97
CA ASP A 158 -9.70 8.34 -10.76
C ASP A 158 -9.45 9.60 -11.62
N LYS A 159 -10.41 10.52 -11.63
CA LYS A 159 -10.31 11.78 -12.37
C LYS A 159 -9.19 12.73 -11.89
N HIS A 160 -8.58 12.45 -10.74
CA HIS A 160 -7.53 13.25 -10.12
C HIS A 160 -6.13 12.66 -10.34
N GLY A 161 -6.00 11.54 -11.06
CA GLY A 161 -4.73 10.87 -11.32
C GLY A 161 -4.36 9.82 -10.27
N HIS A 162 -5.12 9.74 -9.17
CA HIS A 162 -4.92 8.71 -8.17
C HIS A 162 -5.39 7.37 -8.69
N GLY A 163 -4.66 6.32 -8.37
CA GLY A 163 -5.04 5.03 -8.92
C GLY A 163 -4.44 3.83 -8.23
N GLU A 164 -4.73 2.71 -8.84
CA GLU A 164 -4.35 1.38 -8.41
C GLU A 164 -3.79 0.64 -9.63
N ILE A 165 -2.73 -0.12 -9.40
CA ILE A 165 -2.11 -1.00 -10.38
C ILE A 165 -2.27 -2.41 -9.85
N ILE A 166 -3.09 -3.21 -10.51
CA ILE A 166 -3.40 -4.58 -10.11
C ILE A 166 -2.55 -5.53 -10.96
N PHE A 167 -1.75 -6.37 -10.30
CA PHE A 167 -0.88 -7.37 -10.93
C PHE A 167 -1.57 -8.73 -11.04
N GLU A 168 -2.34 -9.11 -10.02
CA GLU A 168 -2.95 -10.43 -9.94
C GLU A 168 -4.30 -10.35 -9.23
N ARG A 169 -5.22 -11.24 -9.62
CA ARG A 169 -6.48 -11.43 -8.92
C ARG A 169 -6.52 -12.84 -8.37
N GLU A 170 -6.24 -12.98 -7.09
CA GLU A 170 -6.28 -14.28 -6.41
C GLU A 170 -7.72 -14.66 -6.08
N ALA A 171 -8.13 -15.86 -6.51
CA ALA A 171 -9.40 -16.45 -6.09
C ALA A 171 -9.17 -17.27 -4.81
N SER A 172 -9.68 -16.79 -3.68
CA SER A 172 -9.73 -17.57 -2.45
C SER A 172 -11.01 -18.40 -2.41
N LYS A 173 -10.87 -19.69 -2.11
CA LYS A 173 -12.01 -20.61 -1.99
C LYS A 173 -12.75 -20.34 -0.68
N GLY A 174 -13.91 -19.69 -0.77
CA GLY A 174 -14.76 -19.46 0.39
C GLY A 174 -15.34 -20.77 0.93
N SER A 175 -15.71 -20.76 2.21
CA SER A 175 -16.23 -21.92 2.96
C SER A 175 -17.49 -22.58 2.34
N LYS A 176 -18.14 -21.94 1.37
CA LYS A 176 -19.34 -22.44 0.68
C LYS A 176 -19.16 -22.60 -0.84
N GLY A 177 -17.94 -22.83 -1.32
CA GLY A 177 -17.65 -23.02 -2.75
C GLY A 177 -17.73 -21.75 -3.60
N ARG A 178 -18.01 -20.60 -3.00
CA ARG A 178 -17.94 -19.29 -3.66
C ARG A 178 -16.48 -18.82 -3.71
N SER A 179 -15.99 -18.52 -4.90
CA SER A 179 -14.70 -17.86 -5.08
C SER A 179 -14.80 -16.40 -4.65
N VAL A 180 -13.97 -16.00 -3.69
CA VAL A 180 -13.78 -14.61 -3.30
C VAL A 180 -12.54 -14.12 -4.01
N TYR A 181 -12.69 -13.14 -4.89
CA TYR A 181 -11.57 -12.55 -5.61
C TYR A 181 -10.93 -11.45 -4.77
N ARG A 182 -9.61 -11.50 -4.61
CA ARG A 182 -8.81 -10.46 -4.00
C ARG A 182 -7.88 -9.88 -5.06
N ASP A 183 -8.03 -8.60 -5.33
CA ASP A 183 -7.09 -7.86 -6.17
C ASP A 183 -5.78 -7.67 -5.38
N ILE A 184 -4.66 -7.92 -6.03
CA ILE A 184 -3.31 -7.78 -5.48
C ILE A 184 -2.54 -6.82 -6.38
N GLY A 185 -1.96 -5.79 -5.76
CA GLY A 185 -1.49 -4.63 -6.51
C GLY A 185 -0.88 -3.55 -5.65
N PHE A 186 -0.46 -2.47 -6.31
CA PHE A 186 -0.18 -1.19 -5.70
C PHE A 186 -1.47 -0.38 -5.63
N PHE A 187 -1.89 0.01 -4.43
CA PHE A 187 -3.16 0.67 -4.18
C PHE A 187 -2.96 2.07 -3.66
N GLY A 188 -3.80 3.02 -4.09
CA GLY A 188 -3.73 4.39 -3.58
C GLY A 188 -2.42 5.07 -3.96
N LEU A 189 -1.99 4.93 -5.22
CA LEU A 189 -0.89 5.67 -5.80
C LEU A 189 -1.31 7.10 -6.10
N ASP A 190 -0.40 8.06 -5.94
CA ASP A 190 -0.63 9.46 -6.32
C ASP A 190 -0.75 9.63 -7.83
N ASP A 191 0.13 8.96 -8.59
CA ASP A 191 0.12 8.95 -10.06
C ASP A 191 0.30 7.51 -10.55
N ALA A 192 -0.82 6.84 -10.82
CA ALA A 192 -0.78 5.45 -11.31
C ALA A 192 -0.27 5.36 -12.75
N LYS A 193 -0.38 6.43 -13.55
CA LYS A 193 0.03 6.43 -14.96
C LYS A 193 1.55 6.45 -15.07
N SER A 194 2.22 7.31 -14.31
CA SER A 194 3.68 7.39 -14.31
C SER A 194 4.32 6.10 -13.77
N VAL A 195 3.71 5.48 -12.74
CA VAL A 195 4.20 4.21 -12.20
C VAL A 195 4.01 3.06 -13.21
N GLU A 196 2.89 3.02 -13.93
CA GLU A 196 2.69 2.04 -15.02
C GLU A 196 3.72 2.24 -16.14
N ALA A 197 3.96 3.49 -16.56
CA ALA A 197 4.95 3.81 -17.59
C ALA A 197 6.36 3.37 -17.15
N LEU A 198 6.72 3.61 -15.89
CA LEU A 198 7.99 3.17 -15.31
C LEU A 198 8.13 1.64 -15.30
N LEU A 199 7.06 0.92 -14.94
CA LEU A 199 7.03 -0.54 -14.97
C LEU A 199 7.23 -1.06 -16.39
N ARG A 200 6.54 -0.49 -17.37
CA ARG A 200 6.67 -0.85 -18.79
C ARG A 200 8.06 -0.55 -19.33
N GLN A 201 8.67 0.57 -18.95
CA GLN A 201 10.01 0.95 -19.38
C GLN A 201 11.08 0.01 -18.79
N THR A 202 10.98 -0.27 -17.49
CA THR A 202 11.94 -1.12 -16.76
C THR A 202 11.85 -2.58 -17.22
N HIS A 203 10.64 -3.05 -17.53
CA HIS A 203 10.37 -4.44 -17.88
C HIS A 203 9.86 -4.61 -19.31
N ALA A 204 10.29 -3.76 -20.25
CA ALA A 204 9.83 -3.78 -21.65
C ALA A 204 10.00 -5.16 -22.31
N GLY A 205 11.02 -5.92 -21.94
CA GLY A 205 11.24 -7.29 -22.41
C GLY A 205 10.23 -8.33 -21.90
N ALA A 206 9.48 -8.04 -20.83
CA ALA A 206 8.44 -8.92 -20.29
C ALA A 206 7.07 -8.73 -20.97
N PHE A 207 6.87 -7.65 -21.74
CA PHE A 207 5.60 -7.32 -22.41
C PHE A 207 5.51 -7.80 -23.87
N GLN A 208 6.54 -8.48 -24.41
CA GLN A 208 6.59 -8.94 -25.82
C GLN A 208 6.11 -10.39 -26.03
N VAL A 209 5.11 -10.85 -25.27
CA VAL A 209 4.51 -12.20 -25.46
C VAL A 209 3.25 -12.11 -26.32
#